data_AF-A0AAP5I523-F1
#
_entry.id   AF-A0AAP5I523-F1
#
_cell.length_a   1.000
_cell.length_b   1.000
_cell.length_c   1.000
_cell.angle_alpha   90.00
_cell.angle_beta   90.00
_cell.angle_gamma   90.00
#
_symmetry.space_group_name_H-M   'P 1'
#
loop_
_entity.id
_entity.type
_entity.pdbx_description
1 polymer ?
#
loop_
_entity_poly.entity_id
_entity_poly.type
_entity_poly.pdbx_seq_one_letter_code
_entity_poly.pdbx_strand_id
1 'polypeptide(L)'
;MGRTLYTYSGLAKLGQIVRTARGRKSVRSFARKTGLSHATITRLENEEVKEPEIATLQKLAPHVGYNKEELIAICEDSPRKSEVRIYRLAEEVLPIIEQLPNIEAAKIAQAIIARLVE
;
A
#
# COMPACT_ATOMS: atom_id res chain seq x y z
N MET A 1 29.83 -1.82 -7.82
CA MET A 1 28.36 -1.93 -7.98
C MET A 1 27.76 -2.02 -6.59
N GLY A 2 27.03 -1.00 -6.14
CA GLY A 2 26.38 -1.03 -4.82
C GLY A 2 25.35 -2.14 -4.77
N ARG A 3 25.37 -2.96 -3.72
CA ARG A 3 24.31 -3.94 -3.47
C ARG A 3 23.02 -3.18 -3.22
N THR A 4 22.05 -3.31 -4.11
CA THR A 4 20.68 -2.85 -3.83
C THR A 4 20.15 -3.69 -2.67
N LEU A 5 19.68 -3.05 -1.61
CA LEU A 5 19.06 -3.74 -0.47
C LEU A 5 17.69 -4.35 -0.83
N TYR A 6 17.12 -3.93 -1.96
CA TYR A 6 15.83 -4.40 -2.43
C TYR A 6 15.93 -5.70 -3.22
N THR A 7 14.93 -6.55 -3.02
CA THR A 7 14.82 -7.87 -3.65
C THR A 7 13.80 -7.83 -4.79
N TYR A 8 13.94 -8.76 -5.74
CA TYR A 8 12.97 -8.89 -6.83
C TYR A 8 11.56 -9.22 -6.29
N SER A 9 11.45 -10.12 -5.31
CA SER A 9 10.18 -10.47 -4.65
C SER A 9 9.52 -9.27 -3.98
N GLY A 10 10.29 -8.45 -3.28
CA GLY A 10 9.82 -7.24 -2.62
C GLY A 10 9.30 -6.19 -3.60
N LEU A 11 10.02 -5.98 -4.69
CA LEU A 11 9.63 -5.04 -5.75
C LEU A 11 8.38 -5.52 -6.52
N ALA A 12 8.26 -6.82 -6.79
CA ALA A 12 7.05 -7.38 -7.38
C ALA A 12 5.83 -7.17 -6.46
N LYS A 13 6.00 -7.37 -5.15
CA LYS A 13 4.97 -7.11 -4.14
C LYS A 13 4.58 -5.64 -4.09
N LEU A 14 5.53 -4.71 -4.17
CA LEU A 14 5.26 -3.28 -4.29
C LEU A 14 4.40 -2.98 -5.53
N GLY A 15 4.75 -3.53 -6.69
CA GLY A 15 3.98 -3.37 -7.93
C GLY A 15 2.53 -3.85 -7.78
N GLN A 16 2.33 -4.99 -7.13
CA GLN A 16 0.99 -5.52 -6.85
C GLN A 16 0.19 -4.64 -5.87
N ILE A 17 0.84 -4.08 -4.84
CA ILE A 17 0.23 -3.14 -3.90
C ILE A 17 -0.26 -1.89 -4.63
N VAL A 18 0.57 -1.31 -5.49
CA VAL A 18 0.23 -0.13 -6.30
C VAL A 18 -0.95 -0.43 -7.24
N ARG A 19 -0.92 -1.58 -7.91
CA ARG A 19 -1.98 -2.02 -8.83
C ARG A 19 -3.32 -2.23 -8.09
N THR A 20 -3.28 -2.86 -6.92
CA THR A 20 -4.45 -3.07 -6.06
C THR A 20 -5.04 -1.75 -5.61
N ALA A 21 -4.21 -0.84 -5.09
CA ALA A 21 -4.63 0.48 -4.62
C ALA A 21 -5.19 1.38 -5.74
N ARG A 22 -4.67 1.24 -6.97
CA ARG A 22 -5.24 1.91 -8.14
C ARG A 22 -6.62 1.37 -8.49
N GLY A 23 -6.81 0.05 -8.37
CA GLY A 23 -8.05 -0.64 -8.72
C GLY A 23 -8.44 -0.38 -10.17
N ARG A 24 -9.69 0.06 -10.39
CA ARG A 24 -10.23 0.34 -11.73
C ARG A 24 -9.86 1.71 -12.29
N LYS A 25 -9.16 2.56 -11.53
CA LYS A 25 -8.77 3.90 -12.01
C LYS A 25 -7.72 3.79 -13.10
N SER A 26 -7.72 4.72 -14.04
CA SER A 26 -6.63 4.83 -15.02
C SER A 26 -5.33 5.19 -14.32
N VAL A 27 -4.19 4.74 -14.89
CA VAL A 27 -2.85 5.07 -14.39
C VAL A 27 -2.68 6.59 -14.26
N ARG A 28 -3.18 7.36 -15.23
CA ARG A 28 -3.13 8.83 -15.22
C ARG A 28 -3.92 9.45 -14.06
N SER A 29 -5.11 8.93 -13.77
CA SER A 29 -5.93 9.40 -12.64
C SER A 29 -5.25 9.10 -11.31
N PHE A 30 -4.70 7.89 -11.17
CA PHE A 30 -3.99 7.49 -9.95
C PHE A 30 -2.69 8.26 -9.75
N ALA A 31 -1.90 8.46 -10.81
CA ALA A 31 -0.68 9.27 -10.78
C ALA A 31 -0.94 10.72 -10.31
N ARG A 32 -2.05 11.33 -10.78
CA ARG A 32 -2.48 12.64 -10.28
C ARG A 32 -2.86 12.61 -8.80
N LYS A 33 -3.56 11.56 -8.35
CA LYS A 33 -3.94 11.38 -6.94
C LYS A 33 -2.70 11.28 -6.04
N THR A 34 -1.68 10.54 -6.48
CA THR A 34 -0.44 10.30 -5.70
C THR A 34 0.62 11.40 -5.83
N GLY A 35 0.46 12.33 -6.77
CA GLY A 35 1.48 13.35 -7.07
C GLY A 35 2.76 12.75 -7.69
N LEU A 36 2.63 11.61 -8.38
CA LEU A 36 3.69 10.93 -9.11
C LEU A 36 3.48 11.07 -10.62
N SER A 37 4.55 10.84 -11.39
CA SER A 37 4.42 10.82 -12.85
C SER A 37 3.68 9.56 -13.32
N HIS A 38 3.00 9.66 -14.46
CA HIS A 38 2.38 8.49 -15.10
C HIS A 38 3.41 7.38 -15.34
N ALA A 39 4.59 7.74 -15.86
CA ALA A 39 5.66 6.80 -16.13
C ALA A 39 6.15 6.09 -14.86
N THR A 40 6.24 6.80 -13.73
CA THR A 40 6.62 6.22 -12.43
C THR A 40 5.62 5.14 -12.01
N ILE A 41 4.32 5.42 -12.08
CA ILE A 41 3.28 4.43 -11.72
C ILE A 41 3.33 3.22 -12.67
N THR A 42 3.44 3.43 -13.98
CA THR A 42 3.54 2.32 -14.95
C THR A 42 4.75 1.43 -14.67
N ARG A 43 5.93 2.02 -14.45
CA ARG A 43 7.15 1.26 -14.18
C ARG A 43 7.07 0.48 -12.87
N LEU A 44 6.45 1.07 -11.84
CA LEU A 44 6.22 0.37 -10.57
C LEU A 44 5.27 -0.83 -10.75
N GLU A 45 4.14 -0.63 -11.44
CA GLU A 45 3.19 -1.71 -11.70
C GLU A 45 3.75 -2.80 -12.60
N ASN A 46 4.69 -2.49 -13.48
CA ASN A 46 5.34 -3.46 -14.38
C ASN A 46 6.62 -4.07 -13.81
N GLU A 47 6.97 -3.78 -12.54
CA GLU A 47 8.19 -4.32 -11.89
C GLU A 47 9.50 -3.87 -12.57
N GLU A 48 9.46 -2.75 -13.30
CA GLU A 48 10.60 -2.19 -14.05
C GLU A 48 11.47 -1.25 -13.20
N VAL A 49 11.08 -1.01 -11.94
CA VAL A 49 11.83 -0.20 -10.98
C VAL A 49 12.70 -1.11 -10.13
N LYS A 50 14.02 -0.96 -10.25
CA LYS A 50 15.01 -1.71 -9.45
C LYS A 50 15.27 -1.08 -8.09
N GLU A 51 15.09 0.24 -7.99
CA GLU A 51 15.33 1.01 -6.78
C GLU A 51 14.34 2.18 -6.70
N PRO A 52 13.19 1.99 -6.03
CA PRO A 52 12.22 3.08 -5.85
C PRO A 52 12.79 4.13 -4.89
N GLU A 53 12.70 5.40 -5.30
CA GLU A 53 13.12 6.50 -4.43
C GLU A 53 12.26 6.58 -3.17
N ILE A 54 12.87 6.96 -2.04
CA ILE A 54 12.17 7.16 -0.76
C ILE A 54 11.02 8.17 -0.91
N ALA A 55 11.22 9.23 -1.68
CA ALA A 55 10.19 10.23 -1.98
C ALA A 55 8.99 9.62 -2.74
N THR A 56 9.25 8.61 -3.60
CA THR A 56 8.19 7.88 -4.30
C THR A 56 7.39 7.03 -3.32
N LEU A 57 8.05 6.29 -2.43
CA LEU A 57 7.39 5.47 -1.41
C LEU A 57 6.58 6.34 -0.44
N GLN A 58 7.11 7.50 -0.04
CA GLN A 58 6.43 8.45 0.84
C GLN A 58 5.15 9.02 0.21
N LYS A 59 5.16 9.30 -1.10
CA LYS A 59 3.97 9.76 -1.84
C LYS A 59 2.93 8.65 -2.04
N LEU A 60 3.35 7.40 -2.14
CA LEU A 60 2.44 6.26 -2.28
C LEU A 60 1.75 5.89 -0.97
N ALA A 61 2.46 5.97 0.15
CA ALA A 61 2.01 5.50 1.46
C ALA A 61 0.54 5.88 1.82
N PRO A 62 0.10 7.15 1.69
CA PRO A 62 -1.26 7.56 2.03
C PRO A 62 -2.36 6.92 1.14
N HIS A 63 -1.98 6.27 0.05
CA HIS A 63 -2.90 5.77 -0.96
C HIS A 63 -2.93 4.24 -1.06
N VAL A 64 -1.96 3.56 -0.45
CA VAL A 64 -1.77 2.11 -0.60
C VAL A 64 -1.98 1.32 0.70
N GLY A 65 -2.34 1.99 1.80
CA GLY A 65 -2.62 1.34 3.07
C GLY A 65 -1.36 0.97 3.88
N TYR A 66 -0.17 1.34 3.41
CA TYR A 66 1.11 1.13 4.09
C TYR A 66 1.79 2.46 4.39
N ASN A 67 2.56 2.56 5.47
CA ASN A 67 3.46 3.70 5.69
C ASN A 67 4.76 3.52 4.88
N LYS A 68 5.61 4.57 4.87
CA LYS A 68 6.86 4.59 4.09
C LYS A 68 7.82 3.48 4.55
N GLU A 69 7.95 3.27 5.85
CA GLU A 69 8.81 2.28 6.48
C GLU A 69 8.39 0.85 6.13
N GLU A 70 7.08 0.58 6.12
CA GLU A 70 6.47 -0.69 5.70
C GLU A 70 6.74 -0.95 4.22
N LEU A 71 6.60 0.07 3.36
CA LEU A 71 6.92 -0.06 1.93
C LEU A 71 8.41 -0.35 1.70
N ILE A 72 9.31 0.28 2.47
CA ILE A 72 10.75 -0.02 2.43
C ILE A 72 11.00 -1.47 2.85
N ALA A 73 10.43 -1.91 3.98
CA ALA A 73 10.57 -3.27 4.48
C ALA A 73 10.03 -4.31 3.48
N ILE A 74 8.92 -4.01 2.80
CA ILE A 74 8.38 -4.81 1.69
C ILE A 74 9.40 -4.91 0.56
N CYS A 75 10.00 -3.79 0.13
CA CYS A 75 11.00 -3.81 -0.95
C CYS A 75 12.27 -4.58 -0.57
N GLU A 76 12.69 -4.53 0.69
CA GLU A 76 13.82 -5.29 1.24
C GLU A 76 13.51 -6.79 1.43
N ASP A 77 12.23 -7.20 1.31
CA ASP A 77 11.72 -8.51 1.73
C ASP A 77 12.20 -8.88 3.13
N SER A 78 12.30 -7.86 3.98
CA SER A 78 12.83 -7.98 5.32
C SER A 78 11.70 -8.41 6.26
N PRO A 79 11.87 -9.47 7.06
CA PRO A 79 10.89 -9.87 8.06
C PRO A 79 10.92 -8.95 9.28
N ARG A 80 11.41 -7.70 9.14
CA ARG A 80 11.30 -6.68 10.19
C ARG A 80 9.86 -6.73 10.65
N LYS A 81 9.65 -7.18 11.89
CA LYS A 81 8.36 -7.17 12.55
C LYS A 81 7.87 -5.74 12.41
N SER A 82 7.02 -5.48 11.41
CA SER A 82 6.35 -4.21 11.29
C SER A 82 5.67 -4.05 12.64
N GLU A 83 6.10 -3.07 13.42
CA GLU A 83 5.44 -2.75 14.69
C GLU A 83 3.94 -2.74 14.38
N VAL A 84 3.17 -3.54 15.11
CA VAL A 84 1.74 -3.73 14.83
C VAL A 84 1.13 -2.34 14.69
N ARG A 85 0.68 -2.00 13.48
CA ARG A 85 0.19 -0.65 13.21
C ARG A 85 -1.03 -0.41 14.10
N ILE A 86 -0.87 0.49 15.08
CA ILE A 86 -1.94 0.83 16.01
C ILE A 86 -2.82 1.87 15.32
N TYR A 87 -3.99 1.43 14.87
CA TYR A 87 -5.04 2.33 14.41
C TYR A 87 -5.78 2.87 15.63
N ARG A 88 -5.81 4.19 15.81
CA ARG A 88 -6.46 4.87 16.95
C ARG A 88 -7.76 5.56 16.57
N LEU A 89 -7.88 5.96 15.31
CA LEU A 89 -9.01 6.73 14.80
C LEU A 89 -9.74 5.97 13.68
N ALA A 90 -11.06 6.18 13.57
CA ALA A 90 -11.86 5.53 12.54
C ALA A 90 -11.39 5.93 11.13
N GLU A 91 -11.02 7.20 10.95
CA GLU A 91 -10.52 7.79 9.72
C GLU A 91 -9.26 7.08 9.18
N GLU A 92 -8.48 6.44 10.05
CA GLU A 92 -7.28 5.68 9.65
C GLU A 92 -7.62 4.32 9.05
N VAL A 93 -8.79 3.77 9.39
CA VAL A 93 -9.22 2.41 9.00
C VAL A 93 -10.24 2.44 7.88
N LEU A 94 -11.06 3.50 7.77
CA LEU A 94 -12.08 3.63 6.72
C LEU A 94 -11.55 3.39 5.29
N PRO A 95 -10.40 3.96 4.87
CA PRO A 95 -9.88 3.73 3.51
C PRO A 95 -9.48 2.28 3.25
N ILE A 96 -9.15 1.51 4.30
CA ILE A 96 -8.84 0.08 4.20
C ILE A 96 -10.15 -0.69 4.02
N ILE A 97 -11.17 -0.40 4.82
CA ILE A 97 -12.50 -1.04 4.75
C ILE A 97 -13.14 -0.81 3.37
N GLU A 98 -13.03 0.40 2.81
CA GLU A 98 -13.56 0.75 1.48
C GLU A 98 -12.97 -0.10 0.34
N GLN A 99 -11.80 -0.70 0.54
CA GLN A 99 -11.12 -1.53 -0.46
C GLN A 99 -11.43 -3.03 -0.30
N LEU A 100 -12.12 -3.42 0.77
CA LEU A 100 -12.44 -4.81 1.02
C LEU A 100 -13.62 -5.30 0.17
N PRO A 101 -13.65 -6.60 -0.18
CA PRO A 101 -14.87 -7.23 -0.70
C PRO A 101 -16.03 -7.08 0.29
N ASN A 102 -17.26 -6.96 -0.21
CA ASN A 102 -18.45 -6.76 0.61
C ASN A 102 -18.59 -7.78 1.77
N ILE A 103 -18.19 -9.04 1.52
CA ILE A 103 -18.23 -10.11 2.54
C ILE A 103 -17.28 -9.81 3.70
N GLU A 104 -16.07 -9.32 3.43
CA GLU A 104 -15.10 -9.00 4.47
C GLU A 104 -15.49 -7.70 5.21
N ALA A 105 -15.99 -6.70 4.49
CA ALA A 105 -16.53 -5.50 5.12
C ALA A 105 -17.71 -5.80 6.05
N ALA A 106 -18.60 -6.74 5.67
CA ALA A 106 -19.72 -7.17 6.51
C ALA A 106 -19.27 -7.85 7.81
N LYS A 107 -18.21 -8.67 7.76
CA LYS A 107 -17.61 -9.30 8.97
C LYS A 107 -17.09 -8.24 9.93
N ILE A 108 -16.42 -7.21 9.42
CA ILE A 108 -15.95 -6.08 10.24
C ILE A 108 -17.14 -5.36 10.89
N ALA A 109 -18.19 -5.06 10.11
CA ALA A 109 -19.38 -4.41 10.64
C ALA A 109 -20.03 -5.22 11.77
N GLN A 110 -20.19 -6.54 11.60
CA GLN A 110 -20.74 -7.43 12.63
C GLN A 110 -19.88 -7.42 13.91
N ALA A 111 -18.56 -7.49 13.78
CA ALA A 111 -17.66 -7.46 14.93
C ALA A 111 -17.73 -6.12 15.69
N ILE A 112 -17.85 -5.00 14.97
CA ILE A 112 -18.04 -3.67 15.58
C ILE A 112 -19.38 -3.60 16.31
N ILE A 113 -20.47 -4.05 15.68
CA ILE A 113 -21.80 -4.06 16.30
C ILE A 113 -21.78 -4.92 17.57
N ALA A 114 -21.23 -6.12 17.52
CA ALA A 114 -21.14 -7.02 18.67
C ALA A 114 -20.43 -6.33 19.85
N ARG A 115 -19.30 -5.66 19.59
CA ARG A 115 -18.54 -4.92 20.59
C ARG A 115 -19.31 -3.75 21.22
N LEU A 116 -20.18 -3.08 20.45
CA LEU A 116 -20.92 -1.90 20.93
C LEU A 116 -22.19 -2.26 21.72
N VAL A 117 -22.61 -3.52 21.67
CA VAL A 117 -23.80 -4.03 22.37
C VAL A 117 -23.42 -4.70 23.70
N GLU A 118 -22.14 -5.02 23.91
CA GLU A 118 -21.56 -5.34 25.22
C GLU A 118 -21.42 -4.10 26.11
#